data_AF-A0A8K0KRI1-F1
#
_entry.id   AF-A0A8K0KRI1-F1
#
_cell.length_a   1.000
_cell.length_b   1.000
_cell.length_c   1.000
_cell.angle_alpha   90.00
_cell.angle_beta   90.00
_cell.angle_gamma   90.00
#
_symmetry.space_group_name_H-M   'P 1'
#
loop_
_entity.id
_entity.type
_entity.pdbx_description
1 polymer ?
#
loop_
_entity_poly.entity_id
_entity_poly.type
_entity_poly.pdbx_seq_one_letter_code
_entity_poly.pdbx_strand_id
1 'polypeptide(L)'
;MNFFGKTPTPKEQLRENDKVLRKVGRDIERDKRELEREEKKLELEIKKMAAQGNKEGCVVLAKQLVQLRKQKTRLMTATSKVKSVGMHAKTMHANAKLADAMGTTAKTMTSMNKIMKPEQVARDMQNFGKVAMKMDMTDEM
;
A
#
# COMPACT_ATOMS: atom_id res chain seq x y z
N MET A 1 4.10 -24.15 11.46
CA MET A 1 4.49 -23.44 12.71
C MET A 1 6.01 -23.44 12.80
N ASN A 2 6.67 -22.28 12.69
CA ASN A 2 8.12 -22.18 12.94
C ASN A 2 8.35 -21.91 14.43
N PHE A 3 8.83 -22.93 15.16
CA PHE A 3 9.09 -22.88 16.60
C PHE A 3 10.47 -22.27 16.98
N PHE A 4 11.28 -21.86 16.00
CA PHE A 4 12.62 -21.27 16.21
C PHE A 4 12.86 -19.98 15.40
N GLY A 5 11.82 -19.36 14.85
CA GLY A 5 11.95 -18.14 14.05
C GLY A 5 11.81 -16.89 14.92
N LYS A 6 12.80 -15.99 14.90
CA LYS A 6 12.67 -14.62 15.44
C LYS A 6 11.35 -14.02 14.97
N THR A 7 10.64 -13.33 15.87
CA THR A 7 9.43 -12.59 15.53
C THR A 7 9.75 -11.67 14.36
N PRO A 8 9.14 -11.86 13.18
CA PRO A 8 9.49 -11.08 12.00
C PRO A 8 9.25 -9.62 12.30
N THR A 9 10.24 -8.80 11.96
CA THR A 9 10.11 -7.35 12.11
C THR A 9 8.93 -6.86 11.27
N PRO A 10 8.30 -5.73 11.63
CA PRO A 10 7.24 -5.14 10.81
C PRO A 10 7.66 -4.96 9.34
N LYS A 11 8.94 -4.67 9.09
CA LYS A 11 9.53 -4.55 7.75
C LYS A 11 9.55 -5.89 6.99
N GLU A 12 9.87 -7.00 7.65
CA GLU A 12 9.88 -8.34 7.04
C GLU A 12 8.45 -8.83 6.74
N GLN A 13 7.53 -8.62 7.67
CA GLN A 13 6.12 -8.97 7.47
C GLN A 13 5.50 -8.20 6.30
N LEU A 14 5.85 -6.92 6.14
CA LEU A 14 5.43 -6.11 5.00
C LEU A 14 6.03 -6.58 3.66
N ARG A 15 7.31 -6.99 3.64
CA ARG A 15 7.93 -7.56 2.44
C ARG A 15 7.27 -8.86 2.00
N GLU A 16 6.95 -9.73 2.96
CA GLU A 16 6.24 -10.97 2.66
C GLU A 16 4.82 -10.68 2.16
N ASN A 17 4.11 -9.75 2.78
CA ASN A 17 2.79 -9.31 2.32
C ASN A 17 2.84 -8.77 0.88
N ASP A 18 3.81 -7.92 0.53
CA ASP A 18 3.95 -7.40 -0.85
C ASP A 18 4.22 -8.54 -1.86
N LYS A 19 5.06 -9.52 -1.47
CA LYS A 19 5.34 -10.70 -2.30
C LYS A 19 4.08 -11.54 -2.54
N VAL A 20 3.30 -11.79 -1.47
CA VAL A 20 2.02 -12.52 -1.55
C VAL A 20 1.02 -11.76 -2.41
N LEU A 21 0.85 -10.45 -2.20
CA LEU A 21 -0.07 -9.62 -2.98
C LEU A 21 0.29 -9.58 -4.47
N ARG A 22 1.58 -9.52 -4.81
CA ARG A 22 2.04 -9.63 -6.21
C ARG A 22 1.75 -10.99 -6.82
N LYS A 23 1.91 -12.07 -6.05
CA LYS A 23 1.57 -13.42 -6.51
C LYS A 23 0.07 -13.52 -6.80
N VAL A 24 -0.77 -13.13 -5.83
CA VAL A 24 -2.23 -13.09 -5.98
C VAL A 24 -2.65 -12.25 -7.18
N GLY A 25 -2.03 -11.08 -7.39
CA GLY A 25 -2.31 -10.24 -8.56
C GLY A 25 -2.06 -10.96 -9.89
N ARG A 26 -0.95 -11.70 -10.01
CA ARG A 26 -0.62 -12.49 -11.21
C ARG A 26 -1.55 -13.69 -11.40
N ASP A 27 -1.92 -14.34 -10.31
CA ASP A 27 -2.84 -15.48 -10.36
C ASP A 27 -4.22 -15.01 -10.83
N ILE A 28 -4.74 -13.89 -10.30
CA ILE A 28 -5.99 -13.26 -10.77
C ILE A 28 -5.93 -12.88 -12.27
N GLU A 29 -4.80 -12.33 -12.74
CA GLU A 29 -4.64 -12.02 -14.16
C GLU A 29 -4.66 -13.26 -15.05
N ARG A 30 -4.11 -14.38 -14.57
CA ARG A 30 -4.16 -15.67 -15.28
C ARG A 30 -5.58 -16.19 -15.35
N ASP A 31 -6.28 -16.25 -14.23
CA ASP A 31 -7.68 -16.70 -14.15
C ASP A 31 -8.58 -15.86 -15.06
N LYS A 32 -8.36 -14.53 -15.10
CA LYS A 32 -9.08 -13.63 -16.01
C LYS A 32 -8.88 -14.03 -17.48
N ARG A 33 -7.65 -14.33 -17.89
CA ARG A 33 -7.34 -14.74 -19.27
C ARG A 33 -7.95 -16.11 -19.61
N GLU A 34 -7.99 -17.02 -18.65
CA GLU A 34 -8.63 -18.33 -18.80
C GLU A 34 -10.13 -18.18 -18.99
N LEU A 35 -10.80 -17.41 -18.13
CA LEU A 35 -12.22 -17.10 -18.29
C LEU A 35 -12.54 -16.39 -19.60
N GLU A 36 -11.68 -15.46 -20.06
CA GLU A 36 -11.87 -14.82 -21.38
C GLU A 36 -11.79 -15.80 -22.55
N ARG A 37 -10.97 -16.86 -22.44
CA ARG A 37 -10.91 -17.93 -23.45
C ARG A 37 -12.15 -18.81 -23.39
N GLU A 38 -12.60 -19.15 -22.18
CA GLU A 38 -13.84 -19.91 -21.99
C GLU A 38 -15.07 -19.14 -22.46
N GLU A 39 -15.13 -17.82 -22.23
CA GLU A 39 -16.18 -16.94 -22.73
C GLU A 39 -16.30 -17.05 -24.26
N LYS A 40 -15.18 -16.93 -24.97
CA LYS A 40 -15.13 -17.05 -26.43
C LYS A 40 -15.54 -18.44 -26.91
N LYS A 41 -15.14 -19.50 -26.20
CA LYS A 41 -15.55 -20.88 -26.53
C LYS A 41 -17.06 -21.06 -26.39
N LEU A 42 -17.63 -20.61 -25.27
CA LEU A 42 -19.08 -20.64 -25.03
C LEU A 42 -19.84 -19.84 -26.09
N GLU A 43 -19.36 -18.66 -26.49
CA GLU A 43 -19.98 -17.87 -27.55
C GLU A 43 -20.00 -18.60 -28.90
N LEU A 44 -18.91 -19.29 -29.26
CA LEU A 44 -18.85 -20.11 -30.48
C LEU A 44 -19.79 -21.31 -30.40
N GLU A 45 -19.85 -21.97 -29.25
CA GLU A 45 -20.69 -23.15 -29.04
C GLU A 45 -22.18 -22.78 -29.06
N ILE A 46 -22.56 -21.66 -28.46
CA ILE A 46 -23.92 -21.10 -28.55
C ILE A 46 -24.29 -20.83 -30.01
N LYS A 47 -23.40 -20.20 -30.79
CA LYS A 47 -23.65 -19.95 -32.22
C LYS A 47 -23.83 -21.24 -33.00
N LYS A 48 -23.03 -22.27 -32.72
CA LYS A 48 -23.14 -23.59 -33.35
C LYS A 48 -24.45 -24.28 -33.01
N MET A 49 -24.84 -24.29 -31.73
CA MET A 49 -26.11 -24.86 -31.28
C MET A 49 -27.32 -24.13 -31.83
N ALA A 50 -27.22 -22.80 -31.97
CA ALA A 50 -28.26 -21.98 -32.58
C ALA A 50 -28.44 -22.31 -34.06
N ALA A 51 -27.35 -22.50 -34.81
CA ALA A 51 -27.39 -22.92 -36.21
C ALA A 51 -28.01 -24.33 -36.39
N GLN A 52 -27.87 -25.20 -35.39
CA GLN A 52 -28.48 -26.53 -35.37
C GLN A 52 -29.97 -26.51 -34.95
N GLY A 53 -30.52 -25.35 -34.59
CA GLY A 53 -31.91 -25.23 -34.12
C GLY A 53 -32.15 -25.75 -32.71
N ASN A 54 -31.11 -26.15 -31.96
CA ASN A 54 -31.25 -26.65 -30.60
C ASN A 54 -31.43 -25.49 -29.60
N LYS A 55 -32.69 -25.08 -29.39
CA LYS A 55 -33.04 -23.98 -28.49
C LYS A 55 -32.76 -24.30 -27.02
N GLU A 56 -33.02 -25.52 -26.56
CA GLU A 56 -32.81 -25.92 -25.16
C GLU A 56 -31.34 -25.87 -24.79
N GLY A 57 -30.47 -26.40 -25.66
CA GLY A 57 -29.03 -26.32 -25.51
C GLY A 57 -28.52 -24.87 -25.47
N CYS A 58 -29.03 -24.00 -26.34
CA CYS A 58 -28.69 -22.58 -26.32
C CYS A 58 -29.04 -21.91 -24.98
N VAL A 59 -30.19 -22.22 -24.39
CA VAL A 59 -30.62 -21.64 -23.11
C VAL A 59 -29.69 -22.04 -21.97
N VAL A 60 -29.24 -23.30 -21.93
CA VAL A 60 -28.29 -23.79 -20.91
C VAL A 60 -26.94 -23.09 -21.05
N LEU A 61 -26.37 -23.06 -22.26
CA LEU A 61 -25.09 -22.40 -22.51
C LEU A 61 -25.16 -20.88 -22.27
N ALA A 62 -26.29 -20.23 -22.59
CA ALA A 62 -26.47 -18.81 -22.31
C ALA A 62 -26.47 -18.52 -20.80
N LYS A 63 -27.09 -19.37 -19.98
CA LYS A 63 -27.02 -19.26 -18.51
C LYS A 63 -25.58 -19.38 -18.01
N GLN A 64 -24.82 -20.32 -18.54
CA GLN A 64 -23.40 -20.48 -18.21
C GLN A 64 -22.59 -19.25 -18.61
N LEU A 65 -22.83 -18.68 -19.79
CA LEU A 65 -22.17 -17.45 -20.24
C LEU A 65 -22.42 -16.27 -19.29
N VAL A 66 -23.66 -16.09 -18.82
CA VAL A 66 -23.99 -15.03 -17.84
C VAL A 66 -23.28 -15.26 -16.50
N GLN A 67 -23.22 -16.50 -16.03
CA GLN A 67 -22.49 -16.84 -14.79
C GLN A 67 -20.99 -16.57 -14.94
N LEU A 68 -20.40 -16.94 -16.07
CA LEU A 68 -19.00 -16.71 -16.37
C LEU A 68 -18.67 -15.21 -16.46
N ARG A 69 -19.52 -14.41 -17.11
CA ARG A 69 -19.39 -12.94 -17.12
C ARG A 69 -19.45 -12.35 -15.71
N LYS A 70 -20.36 -12.86 -14.85
CA LYS A 70 -20.43 -12.45 -13.44
C LYS A 70 -19.16 -12.82 -12.66
N GLN A 71 -18.56 -13.98 -12.92
CA GLN A 71 -17.28 -14.38 -12.33
C GLN A 71 -16.14 -13.45 -12.78
N LYS A 72 -16.08 -13.10 -14.07
CA LYS A 72 -15.11 -12.14 -14.62
C LYS A 72 -15.22 -10.77 -13.95
N THR A 73 -16.44 -10.25 -13.76
CA THR A 73 -16.66 -8.99 -13.02
C THR A 73 -16.18 -9.09 -11.57
N ARG A 74 -16.46 -10.21 -10.89
CA ARG A 74 -15.98 -10.45 -9.52
C ARG A 74 -14.46 -10.47 -9.44
N LEU A 75 -13.78 -11.10 -10.40
CA LEU A 75 -12.32 -11.09 -10.50
C LEU A 75 -11.77 -9.68 -10.71
N MET A 76 -12.38 -8.85 -11.56
CA MET A 76 -11.98 -7.44 -11.71
C MET A 76 -12.12 -6.66 -10.39
N THR A 77 -13.21 -6.86 -9.65
CA THR A 77 -13.35 -6.26 -8.31
C THR A 77 -12.28 -6.78 -7.35
N ALA A 78 -11.94 -8.07 -7.41
CA ALA A 78 -10.88 -8.66 -6.60
C ALA A 78 -9.51 -8.05 -6.93
N THR A 79 -9.18 -7.83 -8.21
CA THR A 79 -7.95 -7.13 -8.62
C THR A 79 -7.84 -5.75 -7.97
N SER A 80 -8.93 -4.96 -8.02
CA SER A 80 -8.97 -3.63 -7.40
C SER A 80 -8.79 -3.69 -5.89
N LYS A 81 -9.42 -4.67 -5.23
CA LYS A 81 -9.25 -4.90 -3.78
C LYS A 81 -7.81 -5.25 -3.42
N VAL A 82 -7.17 -6.17 -4.15
CA VAL A 82 -5.76 -6.55 -3.93
C VAL A 82 -4.85 -5.32 -4.10
N LYS A 83 -5.09 -4.50 -5.13
CA LYS A 83 -4.35 -3.26 -5.35
C LYS A 83 -4.52 -2.27 -4.20
N SER A 84 -5.75 -2.09 -3.71
CA SER A 84 -6.06 -1.23 -2.56
C SER A 84 -5.36 -1.73 -1.28
N VAL A 85 -5.41 -3.03 -0.99
CA VAL A 85 -4.68 -3.62 0.15
C VAL A 85 -3.17 -3.39 0.03
N GLY A 86 -2.61 -3.55 -1.17
CA GLY A 86 -1.20 -3.23 -1.43
C GLY A 86 -0.85 -1.76 -1.22
N MET A 87 -1.75 -0.84 -1.57
CA MET A 87 -1.59 0.59 -1.27
C MET A 87 -1.65 0.86 0.23
N HIS A 88 -2.62 0.29 0.95
CA HIS A 88 -2.69 0.42 2.40
C HIS A 88 -1.44 -0.12 3.10
N ALA A 89 -0.91 -1.27 2.66
CA ALA A 89 0.35 -1.80 3.18
C ALA A 89 1.53 -0.85 2.96
N LYS A 90 1.61 -0.20 1.79
CA LYS A 90 2.65 0.82 1.50
C LYS A 90 2.48 2.06 2.37
N THR A 91 1.26 2.54 2.59
CA THR A 91 0.99 3.67 3.49
C THR A 91 1.37 3.33 4.93
N MET A 92 1.01 2.13 5.42
CA MET A 92 1.42 1.66 6.74
C MET A 92 2.95 1.62 6.87
N HIS A 93 3.66 1.18 5.84
CA HIS A 93 5.13 1.19 5.83
C HIS A 93 5.71 2.61 5.90
N ALA A 94 5.15 3.57 5.15
CA ALA A 94 5.56 4.96 5.22
C ALA A 94 5.34 5.54 6.63
N ASN A 95 4.17 5.27 7.22
CA ASN A 95 3.86 5.69 8.59
C ASN A 95 4.80 5.06 9.62
N ALA A 96 5.14 3.78 9.46
CA ALA A 96 6.09 3.10 10.36
C ALA A 96 7.49 3.75 10.29
N LYS A 97 7.95 4.13 9.09
CA LYS A 97 9.22 4.87 8.93
C LYS A 97 9.17 6.26 9.53
N LEU A 98 8.06 6.98 9.37
CA LEU A 98 7.86 8.28 10.00
C LEU A 98 7.89 8.15 11.53
N ALA A 99 7.22 7.15 12.10
CA ALA A 99 7.23 6.89 13.53
C ALA A 99 8.65 6.58 14.06
N ASP A 100 9.43 5.79 13.32
CA ASP A 100 10.83 5.48 13.64
C ASP A 100 11.70 6.76 13.66
N ALA A 101 11.56 7.61 12.63
CA ALA A 101 12.26 8.89 12.54
C ALA A 101 11.82 9.88 13.63
N MET A 102 10.52 9.98 13.91
CA MET A 102 10.02 10.82 15.01
C MET A 102 10.53 10.33 16.36
N GLY A 103 10.64 9.02 16.56
CA GLY A 103 11.21 8.42 17.76
C GLY A 103 12.70 8.76 17.95
N THR A 104 13.50 8.74 16.88
CA THR A 104 14.91 9.17 16.95
C THR A 104 15.03 10.66 17.20
N THR A 105 14.25 11.50 16.51
CA THR A 105 14.22 12.95 16.74
C THR A 105 13.81 13.28 18.18
N ALA A 106 12.79 12.62 18.73
CA ALA A 106 12.35 12.82 20.11
C ALA A 106 13.43 12.44 21.13
N LYS A 107 14.16 11.34 20.89
CA LYS A 107 15.32 10.95 21.71
C LYS A 107 16.45 11.97 21.63
N THR A 108 16.75 12.49 20.45
CA THR A 108 17.76 13.54 20.25
C THR A 108 17.35 14.84 20.94
N MET A 109 16.10 15.28 20.78
CA MET A 109 15.56 16.45 21.48
C MET A 109 15.59 16.28 22.99
N THR A 110 15.24 15.09 23.50
CA THR A 110 15.31 14.81 24.94
C THR A 110 16.76 14.85 25.45
N SER A 111 17.69 14.29 24.68
CA SER A 111 19.12 14.33 25.02
C SER A 111 19.67 15.77 24.95
N MET A 112 19.25 16.55 23.96
CA MET A 112 19.60 17.96 23.81
C MET A 112 19.05 18.80 24.96
N ASN A 113 17.82 18.54 25.40
CA ASN A 113 17.22 19.19 26.57
C ASN A 113 17.98 18.87 27.87
N LYS A 114 18.54 17.66 28.01
CA LYS A 114 19.38 17.28 29.16
C LYS A 114 20.77 17.92 29.15
N ILE A 115 21.30 18.23 27.97
CA ILE A 115 22.64 18.80 27.80
C ILE A 115 22.58 20.34 27.76
N MET A 116 21.46 20.93 27.35
CA MET A 116 21.21 22.37 27.46
C MET A 116 21.14 22.75 28.94
N LYS A 117 22.22 23.36 29.45
CA LYS A 117 22.21 24.00 30.76
C LYS A 117 21.41 25.30 30.64
N PRO A 118 20.26 25.46 31.31
CA PRO A 118 19.42 26.65 31.19
C PRO A 118 20.18 27.94 31.55
N GLU A 119 21.18 27.85 32.43
CA GLU A 119 22.07 28.94 32.82
C GLU A 119 23.00 29.41 31.69
N GLN A 120 23.54 28.50 30.87
CA GLN A 120 24.40 28.85 29.74
C GLN A 120 23.57 29.46 28.61
N VAL A 121 22.40 28.89 28.33
CA VAL A 121 21.48 29.42 27.31
C VAL A 121 20.97 30.81 27.69
N ALA A 122 20.64 31.05 28.96
CA ALA A 122 20.23 32.37 29.44
C ALA A 122 21.36 33.41 29.34
N ARG A 123 22.60 33.03 29.69
CA ARG A 123 23.78 33.90 29.50
C ARG A 123 24.04 34.20 28.03
N ASP A 124 23.95 33.20 27.17
CA ASP A 124 24.17 33.35 25.73
C ASP A 124 23.08 34.21 25.09
N MET A 125 21.81 34.08 25.48
CA MET A 125 20.74 34.99 25.04
C MET A 125 20.93 36.42 25.55
N GLN A 126 21.39 36.60 26.79
CA GLN A 126 21.67 37.93 27.32
C GLN A 126 22.86 38.59 26.60
N ASN A 127 23.89 37.81 26.28
CA ASN A 127 25.03 38.26 25.47
C ASN A 127 24.62 38.58 24.03
N PHE A 128 23.77 37.74 23.43
CA PHE A 128 23.24 37.98 22.10
C PHE A 128 22.40 39.27 22.05
N GLY A 129 21.52 39.49 23.05
CA GLY A 129 20.76 40.73 23.16
C GLY A 129 21.66 41.97 23.28
N LYS A 130 22.74 41.90 24.07
CA LYS A 130 23.72 43.00 24.17
C LYS A 130 24.48 43.24 22.87
N VAL A 131 24.82 42.19 22.13
CA VAL A 131 25.50 42.30 20.83
C VAL A 131 24.56 42.83 19.76
N ALA A 132 23.32 42.35 19.70
CA ALA A 132 22.30 42.84 18.77
C ALA A 132 22.00 44.33 19.02
N MET A 133 21.83 44.74 20.28
CA MET A 133 21.61 46.13 20.65
C MET A 133 22.82 47.02 20.35
N LYS A 134 24.05 46.50 20.50
CA LYS A 134 25.27 47.20 20.06
C LYS A 134 25.34 47.33 18.54
N MET A 135 24.95 46.30 17.78
CA MET A 135 24.91 46.37 16.32
C MET A 135 23.88 47.39 15.84
N ASP A 136 22.70 47.41 16.45
CA ASP A 136 21.63 48.38 16.16
C ASP A 136 22.09 49.83 16.44
N MET A 137 22.74 50.06 17.58
CA MET A 137 23.33 51.37 17.91
C MET A 137 24.49 51.79 17.00
N THR A 138 25.17 50.85 16.32
CA THR A 138 26.21 51.15 15.34
C THR A 138 25.67 51.32 13.92
N ASP A 139 24.48 50.80 13.61
CA ASP A 139 23.75 51.07 12.36
C ASP A 139 22.97 52.40 12.42
N GLU A 140 22.61 52.88 13.61
CA GLU A 140 21.95 54.18 13.84
C GLU A 140 22.91 55.38 14.07
N MET A 141 24.23 55.18 14.02
CA MET A 141 25.26 56.24 14.00
C MET A 141 25.79 56.49 12.59
#